data_AF-A0A7K2VLF2-F1
#
_entry.id   AF-A0A7K2VLF2-F1
#
_cell.length_a   1.000
_cell.length_b   1.000
_cell.length_c   1.000
_cell.angle_alpha   90.00
_cell.angle_beta   90.00
_cell.angle_gamma   90.00
#
_symmetry.space_group_name_H-M   'P 1'
#
loop_
_entity.id
_entity.type
_entity.pdbx_description
1 polymer ?
#
loop_
_entity_poly.entity_id
_entity_poly.type
_entity_poly.pdbx_seq_one_letter_code
_entity_poly.pdbx_strand_id
1 'polypeptide(L)'
;MTPGFDLTGTGPVLLLLPGGAGHPMGLGPLIARLARRFTVVTYDPLGLAHGRLGEPVPDQRPEDWADGADRVLAAVLPPGERG
;
A
#
# COMPACT_ATOMS: atom_id res chain seq x y z
N MET A 1 1.24 9.71 11.21
CA MET A 1 0.62 8.37 11.36
C MET A 1 0.84 7.61 10.05
N THR A 2 1.27 6.36 10.10
CA THR A 2 1.46 5.52 8.89
C THR A 2 0.09 5.00 8.44
N PRO A 3 -0.26 5.05 7.14
CA PRO A 3 -1.52 4.49 6.67
C PRO A 3 -1.58 2.97 6.89
N GLY A 4 -2.80 2.40 6.95
CA GLY A 4 -2.98 0.95 7.06
C GLY A 4 -2.43 0.22 5.83
N PHE A 5 -1.63 -0.82 6.06
CA PHE A 5 -1.04 -1.65 5.01
C PHE A 5 -1.07 -3.13 5.39
N ASP A 6 -1.14 -3.98 4.38
CA ASP A 6 -1.08 -5.43 4.48
C ASP A 6 0.20 -5.95 3.82
N LEU A 7 0.73 -7.03 4.38
CA LEU A 7 1.91 -7.74 3.89
C LEU A 7 1.55 -9.18 3.52
N THR A 8 2.07 -9.68 2.40
CA THR A 8 1.92 -11.09 2.02
C THR A 8 3.15 -11.58 1.26
N GLY A 9 3.61 -12.79 1.61
CA GLY A 9 4.79 -13.41 0.98
C GLY A 9 6.10 -13.09 1.68
N THR A 10 7.20 -13.45 1.04
CA THR A 10 8.57 -13.25 1.53
C THR A 10 9.52 -12.92 0.37
N GLY A 11 10.63 -12.26 0.66
CA GLY A 11 11.61 -11.80 -0.34
C GLY A 11 11.69 -10.27 -0.42
N PRO A 12 12.23 -9.71 -1.52
CA PRO A 12 12.35 -8.26 -1.69
C PRO A 12 10.98 -7.57 -1.59
N VAL A 13 10.96 -6.35 -1.04
CA VAL A 13 9.73 -5.57 -0.89
C VAL A 13 9.21 -5.13 -2.25
N LEU A 14 7.90 -5.31 -2.47
CA LEU A 14 7.18 -4.80 -3.62
C LEU A 14 5.92 -4.05 -3.16
N LEU A 15 5.93 -2.73 -3.26
CA LEU A 15 4.76 -1.90 -2.97
C LEU A 15 3.82 -1.88 -4.19
N LEU A 16 2.57 -2.27 -3.97
CA LEU A 16 1.48 -2.18 -4.95
C LEU A 16 0.57 -1.01 -4.58
N LEU A 17 0.58 0.01 -5.44
CA LEU A 17 -0.30 1.18 -5.39
C LEU A 17 -1.52 0.95 -6.30
N PRO A 18 -2.70 0.59 -5.77
CA PRO A 18 -3.91 0.49 -6.60
C PRO A 18 -4.33 1.87 -7.09
N GLY A 19 -4.58 2.02 -8.40
CA GLY A 19 -5.16 3.23 -8.96
C GLY A 19 -6.65 3.41 -8.59
N GLY A 20 -7.22 4.57 -8.91
CA GLY A 20 -8.65 4.84 -8.69
C GLY A 20 -8.98 5.04 -7.21
N ALA A 21 -9.89 4.24 -6.65
CA ALA A 21 -10.36 4.38 -5.26
C ALA A 21 -9.31 3.99 -4.20
N GLY A 22 -8.07 3.65 -4.58
CA GLY A 22 -7.01 3.34 -3.63
C GLY A 22 -7.20 2.02 -2.88
N HIS A 23 -8.22 1.23 -3.21
CA HIS A 23 -8.49 -0.03 -2.53
C HIS A 23 -8.03 -1.22 -3.38
N PRO A 24 -7.28 -2.21 -2.85
CA PRO A 24 -6.75 -3.34 -3.62
C PRO A 24 -7.81 -4.39 -4.03
N MET A 25 -9.10 -4.06 -4.00
CA MET A 25 -10.17 -4.96 -4.40
C MET A 25 -9.95 -5.48 -5.83
N GLY A 26 -9.92 -6.80 -5.97
CA GLY A 26 -9.71 -7.48 -7.25
C GLY A 26 -8.26 -7.85 -7.57
N LEU A 27 -7.28 -7.40 -6.78
CA LEU A 27 -5.86 -7.74 -7.01
C LEU A 27 -5.44 -9.07 -6.36
N GLY A 28 -6.33 -9.77 -5.66
CA GLY A 28 -6.01 -10.98 -4.89
C GLY A 28 -5.20 -12.05 -5.66
N PRO A 29 -5.65 -12.51 -6.85
CA PRO A 29 -4.89 -13.47 -7.65
C PRO A 29 -3.51 -12.97 -8.11
N LEU A 30 -3.37 -11.67 -8.38
CA LEU A 30 -2.10 -11.04 -8.74
C LEU A 30 -1.16 -11.01 -7.53
N ILE A 31 -1.65 -10.55 -6.38
CA ILE A 31 -0.91 -10.51 -5.11
C ILE A 31 -0.42 -11.92 -4.77
N ALA A 32 -1.29 -12.93 -4.84
CA ALA A 32 -0.92 -14.32 -4.56
C ALA A 32 0.19 -14.84 -5.48
N ARG A 33 0.19 -14.42 -6.76
CA ARG A 33 1.27 -14.79 -7.71
C ARG A 33 2.58 -14.11 -7.34
N LEU A 34 2.56 -12.81 -7.06
CA LEU A 34 3.74 -12.01 -6.76
C LEU A 34 4.36 -12.38 -5.40
N ALA A 35 3.52 -12.71 -4.42
CA ALA A 35 3.92 -13.14 -3.07
C ALA A 35 4.78 -14.41 -3.05
N ARG A 36 4.81 -15.16 -4.16
CA ARG A 36 5.74 -16.30 -4.32
C ARG A 36 7.21 -15.89 -4.41
N ARG A 37 7.49 -14.62 -4.68
CA ARG A 37 8.85 -14.09 -4.93
C ARG A 37 9.17 -12.85 -4.10
N PHE A 38 8.14 -12.09 -3.71
CA PHE A 38 8.27 -10.80 -3.05
C PHE A 38 7.51 -10.77 -1.73
N THR A 39 7.94 -9.87 -0.85
CA THR A 39 7.09 -9.36 0.24
C THR A 39 6.20 -8.28 -0.37
N VAL A 40 4.99 -8.67 -0.77
CA VAL A 40 4.03 -7.77 -1.40
C VAL A 40 3.39 -6.90 -0.31
N VAL A 41 3.45 -5.59 -0.52
CA VAL A 41 2.84 -4.59 0.36
C VAL A 41 1.71 -3.91 -0.38
N THR A 42 0.51 -3.97 0.17
CA THR A 42 -0.64 -3.21 -0.33
C THR A 42 -1.08 -2.25 0.74
N TYR A 43 -1.36 -1.01 0.36
CA TYR A 43 -1.89 -0.03 1.31
C TYR A 43 -3.07 0.72 0.71
N ASP A 44 -3.88 1.27 1.61
CA ASP A 44 -5.12 1.94 1.30
C ASP A 44 -4.97 3.45 1.61
N PRO A 45 -4.56 4.28 0.63
CA PRO A 45 -4.30 5.70 0.84
C PRO A 45 -5.51 6.48 1.34
N LEU A 46 -6.71 6.02 1.02
CA LEU A 46 -7.96 6.69 1.36
C LEU A 46 -8.63 6.09 2.61
N GLY A 47 -8.13 4.98 3.13
CA GLY A 47 -8.68 4.29 4.30
C GLY A 47 -10.06 3.66 4.06
N LEU A 48 -10.45 3.43 2.80
CA LEU A 48 -11.77 2.87 2.46
C LEU A 48 -11.95 1.43 2.97
N ALA A 49 -10.88 0.63 2.99
CA ALA A 49 -10.84 -0.68 3.62
C ALA A 49 -10.91 -0.62 5.15
N HIS A 50 -10.43 0.49 5.71
CA HIS A 50 -10.13 0.65 7.13
C HIS A 50 -11.15 1.53 7.85
N GLY A 51 -12.41 1.48 7.42
CA GLY A 51 -13.53 2.09 8.12
C GLY A 51 -13.83 3.55 7.77
N ARG A 52 -13.16 4.12 6.76
CA ARG A 52 -13.46 5.49 6.26
C ARG A 52 -14.51 5.50 5.15
N LEU A 53 -15.16 4.37 4.91
CA LEU A 53 -16.23 4.28 3.90
C LEU A 53 -17.38 5.22 4.28
N GLY A 54 -17.74 6.12 3.36
CA GLY A 54 -18.79 7.12 3.57
C GLY A 54 -18.33 8.42 4.22
N GLU A 55 -17.05 8.52 4.62
CA GLU A 55 -16.46 9.81 4.98
C GLU A 55 -16.17 10.66 3.72
N PRO A 56 -16.15 12.00 3.84
CA PRO A 56 -15.68 12.85 2.75
C PRO A 56 -14.26 12.47 2.33
N VAL A 57 -14.09 12.21 1.03
CA VAL A 57 -12.76 12.01 0.44
C VAL A 57 -12.18 13.39 0.14
N PRO A 58 -11.01 13.74 0.70
CA PRO A 58 -10.35 15.01 0.39
C PRO A 58 -9.90 15.05 -1.08
N ASP A 59 -9.60 16.25 -1.58
CA ASP A 59 -8.97 16.41 -2.89
C ASP A 59 -7.70 15.55 -2.96
N GLN A 60 -7.59 14.74 -4.00
CA GLN A 60 -6.49 13.81 -4.17
C GLN A 60 -5.39 14.48 -4.99
N ARG A 61 -4.17 14.54 -4.43
CA ARG A 61 -3.00 15.07 -5.14
C ARG A 61 -1.90 14.01 -5.24
N PRO A 62 -1.12 13.99 -6.33
CA PRO A 62 -0.01 13.05 -6.47
C PRO A 62 0.98 13.08 -5.30
N GLU A 63 1.20 14.24 -4.69
CA GLU A 63 2.10 14.43 -3.55
C GLU A 63 1.60 13.66 -2.31
N ASP A 64 0.30 13.71 -2.01
CA ASP A 64 -0.28 13.00 -0.86
C ASP A 64 -0.11 11.47 -1.00
N TRP A 65 -0.20 10.98 -2.24
CA TRP A 65 0.00 9.58 -2.58
C TRP A 65 1.46 9.17 -2.44
N ALA A 66 2.38 10.01 -2.93
CA ALA A 66 3.82 9.79 -2.79
C ALA A 66 4.24 9.77 -1.31
N ASP A 67 3.79 10.72 -0.51
CA ASP A 67 4.07 10.80 0.93
C ASP A 67 3.47 9.62 1.71
N GLY A 68 2.32 9.10 1.26
CA GLY A 68 1.73 7.89 1.79
C GLY A 68 2.61 6.66 1.49
N ALA A 69 3.02 6.51 0.24
CA ALA A 69 3.88 5.41 -0.21
C ALA A 69 5.25 5.43 0.49
N ASP A 70 5.86 6.61 0.63
CA ASP A 70 7.14 6.78 1.32
C ASP A 70 7.05 6.35 2.78
N ARG A 71 6.01 6.79 3.50
CA ARG A 71 5.78 6.36 4.89
C ARG A 71 5.59 4.85 5.04
N VAL A 72 4.94 4.20 4.07
CA VAL A 72 4.78 2.74 4.06
C VAL A 72 6.14 2.07 3.80
N LEU A 73 6.89 2.52 2.80
CA LEU A 73 8.22 1.99 2.49
C LEU A 73 9.18 2.13 3.68
N ALA A 74 9.21 3.29 4.32
CA ALA A 74 10.01 3.52 5.51
C ALA A 74 9.67 2.56 6.67
N ALA A 75 8.40 2.12 6.77
CA ALA A 75 7.95 1.19 7.79
C ALA A 75 8.33 -0.27 7.48
N VAL A 76 8.36 -0.68 6.21
CA VAL A 76 8.49 -2.09 5.80
C VAL A 76 9.88 -2.46 5.28
N LEU A 77 10.67 -1.48 4.82
CA LEU A 77 12.00 -1.74 4.28
C LEU A 77 12.97 -2.18 5.39
N PRO A 78 13.80 -3.21 5.12
CA PRO A 78 14.83 -3.65 6.05
C PRO A 78 15.88 -2.55 6.29
N PRO A 79 16.62 -2.62 7.41
CA PRO A 79 17.73 -1.72 7.68
C PRO A 79 18.78 -1.80 6.56
N GLY A 80 19.13 -0.67 5.95
CA GLY A 80 20.10 -0.58 4.85
C GLY A 80 19.51 -0.51 3.44
N GLU A 81 18.19 -0.72 3.28
CA GLU A 81 17.46 -0.51 2.02
C GLU A 81 16.59 0.75 2.05
N ARG A 82 16.68 1.53 3.13
CA ARG A 82 16.00 2.83 3.28
C ARG A 82 16.88 3.91 2.62
N GLY A 83 16.29 4.69 1.72
CA GLY A 83 16.95 5.80 1.02
C GLY A 83 17.33 6.95 1.94
#